data_AF-A0A3R6ECJ8-F1
#
_entry.id   AF-A0A3R6ECJ8-F1
#
_cell.length_a   1.000
_cell.length_b   1.000
_cell.length_c   1.000
_cell.angle_alpha   90.00
_cell.angle_beta   90.00
_cell.angle_gamma   90.00
#
_symmetry.space_group_name_H-M   'P 1'
#
loop_
_entity.id
_entity.type
_entity.pdbx_description
1 polymer ?
#
loop_
_entity_poly.entity_id
_entity_poly.type
_entity_poly.pdbx_seq_one_letter_code
_entity_poly.pdbx_strand_id
1 'polypeptide(L)'
;MAKNKNSNKEKNPMKRPPKIRHIDVRFTEEEYNLVVHNARLSGRSKSTYLHDLGIGHKPSLPMTAEQEEALKGLIGARSELVYVRNALHALPQTERLKLFKRADFMERWLQGINTLIEELSRIRDKFLDML
;
A
#
# COMPACT_ATOMS: atom_id res chain seq x y z
N MET A 1 -36.74 -19.80 -1.28
CA MET A 1 -35.51 -20.15 -0.54
C MET A 1 -34.55 -20.84 -1.50
N ALA A 2 -33.49 -20.16 -1.93
CA ALA A 2 -32.41 -20.77 -2.69
C ALA A 2 -31.09 -20.35 -2.04
N LYS A 3 -30.51 -21.27 -1.26
CA LYS A 3 -29.20 -21.13 -0.62
C LYS A 3 -28.13 -21.09 -1.72
N ASN A 4 -27.53 -19.93 -1.96
CA ASN A 4 -26.36 -19.84 -2.80
C ASN A 4 -25.17 -20.39 -2.01
N LYS A 5 -24.59 -21.48 -2.51
CA LYS A 5 -23.51 -22.23 -1.87
C LYS A 5 -22.20 -21.41 -1.96
N ASN A 6 -21.62 -21.18 -0.79
CA ASN A 6 -20.22 -20.78 -0.58
C ASN A 6 -19.27 -21.50 -1.55
N SER A 7 -18.65 -20.76 -2.47
CA SER A 7 -17.45 -21.21 -3.16
C SER A 7 -16.23 -20.70 -2.40
N ASN A 8 -15.92 -21.35 -1.28
CA ASN A 8 -14.63 -21.19 -0.61
C ASN A 8 -13.57 -21.86 -1.50
N LYS A 9 -13.01 -21.11 -2.45
CA LYS A 9 -11.83 -21.54 -3.20
C LYS A 9 -10.66 -21.51 -2.22
N GLU A 10 -10.32 -22.67 -1.68
CA GLU A 10 -9.04 -22.90 -1.01
C GLU A 10 -7.91 -22.46 -1.94
N LYS A 11 -7.30 -21.31 -1.63
CA LYS A 11 -6.08 -20.86 -2.29
C LYS A 11 -4.93 -21.74 -1.78
N ASN A 12 -4.76 -22.90 -2.38
CA ASN A 12 -3.57 -23.70 -2.13
C ASN A 12 -2.36 -22.90 -2.67
N PRO A 13 -1.40 -22.46 -1.84
CA PRO A 13 -0.31 -21.63 -2.33
C PRO A 13 0.51 -22.47 -3.31
N MET A 14 0.55 -22.05 -4.58
CA MET A 14 1.44 -22.65 -5.58
C MET A 14 2.85 -22.69 -5.01
N LYS A 15 3.37 -23.89 -4.76
CA LYS A 15 4.76 -24.08 -4.32
C LYS A 15 5.67 -23.52 -5.41
N ARG A 16 6.56 -22.60 -5.04
CA ARG A 16 7.54 -22.04 -5.97
C ARG A 16 8.42 -23.16 -6.53
N PRO A 17 8.77 -23.14 -7.82
CA PRO A 17 9.66 -24.15 -8.38
C PRO A 17 11.00 -24.14 -7.63
N PRO A 18 11.64 -25.31 -7.44
CA PRO A 18 12.89 -25.41 -6.71
C PRO A 18 14.01 -24.65 -7.43
N LYS A 19 14.87 -23.96 -6.67
CA LYS A 19 16.07 -23.28 -7.20
C LYS A 19 17.17 -24.34 -7.39
N ILE A 20 17.54 -24.61 -8.65
CA ILE A 20 18.44 -25.73 -9.01
C ILE A 20 19.86 -25.32 -9.42
N ARG A 21 20.10 -24.03 -9.73
CA ARG A 21 21.43 -23.51 -10.10
C ARG A 21 21.92 -22.53 -9.03
N HIS A 22 23.23 -22.50 -8.81
CA HIS A 22 23.90 -21.58 -7.88
C HIS A 22 25.04 -20.84 -8.59
N ILE A 23 25.42 -19.71 -7.99
CA ILE A 23 26.60 -18.91 -8.38
C ILE A 23 27.41 -18.74 -7.10
N ASP A 24 28.68 -19.11 -7.15
CA ASP A 24 29.62 -18.89 -6.03
C ASP A 24 30.33 -17.56 -6.20
N VAL A 25 30.27 -16.74 -5.17
CA VAL A 25 30.93 -15.43 -5.10
C VAL A 25 31.75 -15.39 -3.83
N ARG A 26 33.01 -14.91 -3.94
CA ARG A 26 33.89 -14.68 -2.79
C ARG A 26 33.92 -13.21 -2.46
N PHE A 27 33.94 -12.91 -1.17
CA PHE A 27 33.95 -11.56 -0.61
C PHE A 27 35.18 -11.39 0.28
N THR A 28 35.68 -10.17 0.35
CA THR A 28 36.53 -9.69 1.45
C THR A 28 35.71 -9.64 2.76
N GLU A 29 36.39 -9.50 3.89
CA GLU A 29 35.75 -9.37 5.20
C GLU A 29 34.81 -8.16 5.23
N GLU A 30 35.26 -7.03 4.67
CA GLU A 30 34.52 -5.77 4.62
C GLU A 30 33.25 -5.89 3.75
N GLU A 31 33.37 -6.47 2.56
CA GLU A 31 32.22 -6.69 1.66
C GLU A 31 31.20 -7.66 2.28
N TYR A 32 31.68 -8.72 2.94
CA TYR A 32 30.81 -9.68 3.61
C TYR A 32 30.01 -9.01 4.73
N ASN A 33 30.67 -8.20 5.58
CA ASN A 33 30.03 -7.47 6.66
C ASN A 33 29.00 -6.46 6.15
N LEU A 34 29.29 -5.79 5.02
CA LEU A 34 28.34 -4.89 4.36
C LEU A 34 27.09 -5.64 3.88
N VAL A 35 27.24 -6.81 3.25
CA VAL A 35 26.12 -7.65 2.83
C VAL A 35 25.29 -8.12 4.02
N VAL A 36 25.94 -8.55 5.11
CA VAL A 36 25.25 -8.95 6.36
C VAL A 36 24.43 -7.80 6.92
N HIS A 37 25.03 -6.60 6.98
CA HIS A 37 24.39 -5.40 7.50
C HIS A 37 23.15 -5.03 6.68
N ASN A 38 23.28 -4.94 5.35
CA ASN A 38 22.18 -4.56 4.47
C ASN A 38 21.08 -5.63 4.41
N ALA A 39 21.45 -6.91 4.43
CA ALA A 39 20.47 -7.99 4.51
C ALA A 39 19.65 -7.88 5.80
N ARG A 40 20.29 -7.62 6.94
CA ARG A 40 19.61 -7.38 8.23
C ARG A 40 18.70 -6.17 8.17
N LEU A 41 19.18 -5.05 7.63
CA LEU A 41 18.37 -3.84 7.47
C LEU A 41 17.12 -4.11 6.64
N SER A 42 17.26 -4.83 5.52
CA SER A 42 16.14 -5.20 4.63
C SER A 42 15.25 -6.35 5.15
N GLY A 43 15.49 -6.86 6.37
CA GLY A 43 14.73 -7.98 6.95
C GLY A 43 14.89 -9.32 6.22
N ARG A 44 16.00 -9.52 5.50
CA ARG A 44 16.25 -10.69 4.64
C ARG A 44 17.44 -11.50 5.13
N SER A 45 17.50 -12.77 4.74
CA SER A 45 18.76 -13.53 4.83
C SER A 45 19.78 -13.02 3.81
N LYS A 46 21.07 -13.27 4.05
CA LYS A 46 22.15 -12.92 3.11
C LYS A 46 21.90 -13.46 1.70
N SER A 47 21.49 -14.72 1.60
CA SER A 47 21.24 -15.37 0.31
C SER A 47 20.04 -14.78 -0.43
N THR A 48 18.96 -14.43 0.29
CA THR A 48 17.80 -13.77 -0.32
C THR A 48 18.15 -12.35 -0.76
N TYR A 49 18.87 -11.59 0.07
CA TYR A 49 19.32 -10.24 -0.26
C TYR A 49 20.19 -10.21 -1.53
N LEU A 50 21.21 -11.09 -1.61
CA LEU A 50 22.06 -11.20 -2.79
C LEU A 50 21.31 -11.72 -4.02
N HIS A 51 20.42 -12.70 -3.84
CA HIS A 51 19.58 -13.20 -4.92
C HIS A 51 18.71 -12.08 -5.51
N ASP A 52 18.06 -11.29 -4.66
CA ASP A 52 17.21 -10.18 -5.08
C ASP A 52 18.03 -9.14 -5.86
N LEU A 53 19.20 -8.75 -5.34
CA LEU A 53 20.13 -7.87 -6.05
C LEU A 53 20.56 -8.43 -7.41
N GLY A 54 20.90 -9.73 -7.46
CA GLY A 54 21.40 -10.39 -8.66
C GLY A 54 20.38 -10.48 -9.80
N ILE A 55 19.08 -10.37 -9.50
CA ILE A 55 18.01 -10.33 -10.51
C ILE A 55 17.43 -8.92 -10.70
N GLY A 56 18.11 -7.89 -10.19
CA GLY A 56 17.73 -6.50 -10.36
C GLY A 56 16.62 -6.01 -9.42
N HIS A 57 16.18 -6.81 -8.45
CA HIS A 57 15.36 -6.29 -7.36
C HIS A 57 16.21 -5.40 -6.45
N LYS A 58 15.60 -4.34 -5.95
CA LYS A 58 16.17 -3.46 -4.94
C LYS A 58 15.54 -3.81 -3.60
N PRO A 59 16.24 -4.51 -2.69
CA PRO A 59 15.70 -4.82 -1.38
C PRO A 59 15.43 -3.52 -0.61
N SER A 60 14.15 -3.17 -0.50
CA SER A 60 13.70 -2.01 0.26
C SER A 60 14.00 -2.17 1.75
N LEU A 61 14.31 -1.05 2.40
CA LEU A 61 14.33 -0.98 3.85
C LEU A 61 12.90 -1.13 4.37
N PRO A 62 12.68 -1.82 5.50
CA PRO A 62 11.43 -1.75 6.23
C PRO A 62 11.12 -0.29 6.51
N MET A 63 9.84 0.05 6.42
CA MET A 63 9.38 1.38 6.82
C MET A 63 9.82 1.63 8.26
N THR A 64 10.30 2.84 8.53
CA THR A 64 10.48 3.29 9.91
C THR A 64 9.12 3.39 10.60
N ALA A 65 9.08 3.33 11.93
CA ALA A 65 7.83 3.48 12.67
C ALA A 65 7.12 4.82 12.34
N GLU A 66 7.89 5.89 12.12
CA GLU A 66 7.36 7.19 11.70
C GLU A 66 6.76 7.16 10.28
N GLN A 67 7.43 6.49 9.33
CA GLN A 67 6.92 6.31 7.97
C GLN A 67 5.64 5.47 7.96
N GLU A 68 5.59 4.42 8.78
CA GLU A 68 4.40 3.57 8.93
C GLU A 68 3.24 4.36 9.52
N GLU A 69 3.47 5.14 10.57
CA GLU A 69 2.44 5.98 11.20
C GLU A 69 1.94 7.07 10.25
N ALA A 70 2.84 7.73 9.51
CA ALA A 70 2.46 8.70 8.48
C ALA A 70 1.60 8.07 7.39
N LEU A 71 1.94 6.86 6.92
CA LEU A 71 1.14 6.14 5.92
C LEU A 71 -0.24 5.75 6.48
N LYS A 72 -0.30 5.27 7.73
CA LYS A 72 -1.58 4.99 8.41
C LYS A 72 -2.44 6.23 8.52
N GLY A 73 -1.86 7.36 8.94
CA GLY A 73 -2.55 8.65 9.02
C GLY A 73 -3.09 9.10 7.66
N LEU A 74 -2.30 8.96 6.59
CA LEU A 74 -2.72 9.28 5.23
C LEU A 74 -3.90 8.42 4.75
N ILE A 75 -3.82 7.10 4.97
CA ILE A 75 -4.90 6.16 4.64
C ILE A 75 -6.15 6.44 5.47
N GLY A 76 -5.99 6.75 6.76
CA GLY A 76 -7.07 7.16 7.66
C GLY A 76 -7.78 8.41 7.16
N ALA A 77 -7.03 9.48 6.90
CA ALA A 77 -7.59 10.75 6.39
C ALA A 77 -8.37 10.56 5.09
N ARG A 78 -7.84 9.78 4.13
CA ARG A 78 -8.55 9.46 2.89
C ARG A 78 -9.85 8.68 3.17
N SER A 79 -9.82 7.74 4.11
CA SER A 79 -10.98 6.91 4.45
C SER A 79 -12.10 7.75 5.08
N GLU A 80 -11.76 8.70 5.95
CA GLU A 80 -12.69 9.67 6.51
C GLU A 80 -13.35 10.53 5.41
N LEU A 81 -12.57 11.04 4.45
CA LEU A 81 -13.13 11.81 3.33
C LEU A 81 -14.09 10.98 2.47
N VAL A 82 -13.74 9.73 2.18
CA VAL A 82 -14.62 8.79 1.47
C VAL A 82 -15.90 8.53 2.27
N TYR A 83 -15.78 8.34 3.58
CA TYR A 83 -16.93 8.11 4.46
C TYR A 83 -17.90 9.30 4.45
N VAL A 84 -17.41 10.52 4.67
CA VAL A 84 -18.22 11.74 4.65
C VAL A 84 -18.89 11.92 3.29
N ARG A 85 -18.13 11.76 2.20
CA ARG A 85 -18.68 11.85 0.83
C ARG A 85 -19.81 10.83 0.61
N ASN A 86 -19.61 9.58 1.01
CA ASN A 86 -20.60 8.51 0.85
C ASN A 86 -21.85 8.77 1.71
N ALA A 87 -21.67 9.23 2.95
CA ALA A 87 -22.77 9.59 3.84
C ALA A 87 -23.61 10.72 3.24
N LEU A 88 -22.98 11.74 2.65
CA LEU A 88 -23.69 12.81 1.95
C LEU A 88 -24.45 12.32 0.72
N HIS A 89 -23.88 11.42 -0.09
CA HIS A 89 -24.59 10.84 -1.22
C HIS A 89 -25.79 9.99 -0.81
N ALA A 90 -25.74 9.33 0.35
CA ALA A 90 -26.84 8.55 0.89
C ALA A 90 -28.02 9.42 1.38
N LEU A 91 -27.79 10.70 1.66
CA LEU A 91 -28.85 11.61 2.09
C LEU A 91 -29.78 12.01 0.93
N PRO A 92 -31.10 12.13 1.19
CA PRO A 92 -32.04 12.73 0.24
C PRO A 92 -31.61 14.14 -0.16
N GLN A 93 -31.98 14.57 -1.37
CA GLN A 93 -31.64 15.91 -1.86
C GLN A 93 -32.19 17.03 -0.97
N THR A 94 -33.36 16.83 -0.38
CA THR A 94 -33.97 17.76 0.58
C THR A 94 -33.10 17.97 1.83
N GLU A 95 -32.53 16.89 2.39
CA GLU A 95 -31.63 16.96 3.55
C GLU A 95 -30.28 17.57 3.17
N ARG A 96 -29.74 17.22 2.01
CA ARG A 96 -28.51 17.85 1.50
C ARG A 96 -28.66 19.36 1.31
N LEU A 97 -29.80 19.82 0.79
CA LEU A 97 -30.10 21.24 0.63
C LEU A 97 -30.19 21.97 1.98
N LYS A 98 -30.62 21.32 3.07
CA LYS A 98 -30.59 21.93 4.41
C LYS A 98 -29.15 22.15 4.90
N LEU A 99 -28.24 21.22 4.61
CA LEU A 99 -26.83 21.31 5.01
C LEU A 99 -26.07 22.38 4.23
N PHE A 100 -26.19 22.38 2.90
CA PHE A 100 -25.39 23.24 2.03
C PHE A 100 -26.07 24.56 1.66
N LYS A 101 -27.40 24.67 1.86
CA LYS A 101 -28.28 25.81 1.48
C LYS A 101 -28.34 26.13 -0.02
N ARG A 102 -27.33 25.71 -0.79
CA ARG A 102 -27.09 26.04 -2.19
C ARG A 102 -26.56 24.82 -2.93
N ALA A 103 -27.21 24.47 -4.04
CA ALA A 103 -26.86 23.29 -4.83
C ALA A 103 -25.50 23.44 -5.54
N ASP A 104 -25.19 24.64 -6.05
CA ASP A 104 -23.93 24.93 -6.72
C ASP A 104 -22.73 24.85 -5.77
N PHE A 105 -22.91 25.30 -4.52
CA PHE A 105 -21.89 25.17 -3.48
C PHE A 105 -21.66 23.69 -3.11
N MET A 106 -22.74 22.92 -2.93
CA MET A 106 -22.65 21.48 -2.65
C MET A 106 -21.87 20.74 -3.75
N GLU A 107 -22.15 21.02 -5.02
CA GLU A 107 -21.48 20.37 -6.14
C GLU A 107 -19.97 20.69 -6.15
N ARG A 108 -19.61 21.96 -6.00
CA ARG A 108 -18.20 22.38 -5.90
C ARG A 108 -17.50 21.76 -4.69
N TRP A 109 -18.19 21.64 -3.57
CA TRP A 109 -17.66 21.00 -2.36
C TRP A 109 -17.41 19.50 -2.59
N LEU A 110 -18.37 18.78 -3.19
CA LEU A 110 -18.21 17.36 -3.53
C LEU A 110 -17.08 17.13 -4.53
N GLN A 111 -16.94 18.00 -5.54
CA GLN A 111 -15.81 17.98 -6.46
C GLN A 111 -14.48 18.18 -5.72
N GLY A 112 -14.40 19.17 -4.82
CA GLY A 112 -13.21 19.40 -4.02
C GLY A 112 -12.80 18.19 -3.16
N ILE A 113 -13.77 17.52 -2.53
CA ILE A 113 -13.52 16.30 -1.75
C ILE A 113 -13.02 15.16 -2.65
N ASN A 114 -13.58 14.98 -3.84
CA ASN A 114 -13.09 13.98 -4.79
C ASN A 114 -11.65 14.27 -5.21
N THR A 115 -11.31 15.52 -5.54
CA THR A 115 -9.93 15.92 -5.84
C THR A 115 -8.99 15.60 -4.67
N LEU A 116 -9.39 15.89 -3.43
CA LEU A 116 -8.58 15.55 -2.26
C LEU A 116 -8.39 14.04 -2.10
N ILE A 117 -9.44 13.23 -2.30
CA ILE A 117 -9.34 11.77 -2.22
C ILE A 117 -8.36 11.23 -3.27
N GLU A 118 -8.42 11.75 -4.50
CA GLU A 118 -7.50 11.38 -5.59
C GLU A 118 -6.06 11.77 -5.26
N GLU A 119 -5.86 12.99 -4.76
CA GLU A 119 -4.53 13.49 -4.38
C GLU A 119 -3.92 12.70 -3.21
N LEU A 120 -4.69 12.39 -2.17
CA LEU A 120 -4.22 11.53 -1.08
C LEU A 120 -3.88 10.12 -1.58
N SER A 121 -4.64 9.60 -2.55
CA SER A 121 -4.32 8.31 -3.19
C SER A 121 -3.01 8.39 -3.97
N ARG A 122 -2.81 9.47 -4.74
CA ARG A 122 -1.58 9.72 -5.50
C ARG A 122 -0.36 9.86 -4.60
N ILE A 123 -0.48 10.57 -3.47
CA ILE A 123 0.60 10.72 -2.50
C ILE A 123 0.94 9.36 -1.89
N ARG A 124 -0.06 8.57 -1.50
CA ARG A 124 0.13 7.21 -0.98
C ARG A 124 0.90 6.34 -1.98
N ASP A 125 0.49 6.34 -3.24
CA ASP A 125 1.09 5.49 -4.27
C ASP A 125 2.55 5.89 -4.52
N LYS A 126 2.84 7.19 -4.65
CA LYS A 126 4.22 7.68 -4.74
C LYS A 126 5.06 7.32 -3.52
N PHE A 127 4.46 7.37 -2.32
CA PHE A 127 5.17 7.00 -1.10
C PHE A 127 5.53 5.52 -1.08
N LEU A 128 4.64 4.65 -1.55
CA LEU A 128 4.91 3.23 -1.70
C LEU A 128 5.95 2.93 -2.80
N ASP A 129 5.95 3.70 -3.90
CA ASP A 129 6.93 3.55 -4.98
C ASP A 129 8.35 3.98 -4.57
N MET A 130 8.48 4.86 -3.56
CA MET A 130 9.77 5.29 -3.03
C MET A 130 10.41 4.29 -2.06
N LEU A 131 9.65 3.32 -1.55
CA LEU A 131 10.10 2.34 -0.57
C LEU A 131 10.65 1.10 -1.28
#